data_AF-A0A444ZKJ6-F1
#
_entry.id   AF-A0A444ZKJ6-F1
#
_cell.length_a   1.000
_cell.length_b   1.000
_cell.length_c   1.000
_cell.angle_alpha   90.00
_cell.angle_beta   90.00
_cell.angle_gamma   90.00
#
_symmetry.space_group_name_H-M   'P 1'
#
loop_
_entity.id
_entity.type
_entity.pdbx_description
1 polymer ?
#
loop_
_entity_poly.entity_id
_entity_poly.type
_entity_poly.pdbx_seq_one_letter_code
_entity_poly.pdbx_strand_id
1 'polypeptide(L)'
;MNVLLNSACKRPLGQIMRVSISLYSTLPPISTLLLLQLQELCSVVTSTAGGLDELEFSLNKYRDSLTSSLVTQAIDSCKHEAHTRRLLRFFLWTSKKLSCKLEDKDYNYALQVFIENKDYRTMDILIGDLKKKGRVMDAETFGLVAETLVKLRKEDEALGIFKNLDKYKCSIDEFTVTEIINALCSRGHPKRAEGVVWHHKDKIAGTMLCIYRRMAKLPETRGSLQGLPRMGFDCGEFFPRRWGWGTKFSRGRRGDPSGDPRPVPAIPQNL
;
A
#
# COMPACT_ATOMS: atom_id res chain seq x y z
N MET A 1 -15.60 -54.86 41.73
CA MET A 1 -15.60 -53.40 41.53
C MET A 1 -16.24 -53.12 40.18
N ASN A 2 -17.38 -52.42 40.19
CA ASN A 2 -18.12 -51.89 39.03
C ASN A 2 -17.17 -51.09 38.11
N VAL A 3 -17.36 -50.98 36.79
CA VAL A 3 -18.39 -50.22 36.02
C VAL A 3 -18.23 -50.67 34.53
N LEU A 4 -19.23 -51.31 33.87
CA LEU A 4 -20.27 -50.75 32.95
C LEU A 4 -19.68 -50.01 31.73
N LEU A 5 -20.05 -50.14 30.44
CA LEU A 5 -21.17 -50.69 29.64
C LEU A 5 -20.63 -50.95 28.20
N ASN A 6 -20.99 -52.04 27.50
CA ASN A 6 -22.12 -52.18 26.53
C ASN A 6 -22.29 -50.98 25.56
N SER A 7 -22.55 -51.13 24.26
CA SER A 7 -22.80 -52.29 23.40
C SER A 7 -23.06 -51.82 21.96
N ALA A 8 -22.58 -52.61 21.00
CA ALA A 8 -23.22 -53.01 19.74
C ALA A 8 -24.09 -52.01 18.94
N CYS A 9 -23.54 -51.70 17.77
CA CYS A 9 -24.16 -51.24 16.54
C CYS A 9 -25.32 -52.15 16.08
N LYS A 10 -26.48 -51.55 15.74
CA LYS A 10 -27.54 -52.17 14.93
C LYS A 10 -28.10 -51.14 13.94
N ARG A 11 -28.05 -51.48 12.64
CA ARG A 11 -28.75 -50.78 11.56
C ARG A 11 -30.25 -51.08 11.59
N PRO A 12 -31.06 -50.26 10.91
CA PRO A 12 -32.03 -50.85 9.99
C PRO A 12 -32.02 -50.23 8.58
N LEU A 13 -32.55 -51.04 7.65
CA LEU A 13 -32.71 -50.82 6.21
C LEU A 13 -33.89 -49.89 5.88
N GLY A 14 -33.79 -49.21 4.73
CA GLY A 14 -34.94 -48.96 3.86
C GLY A 14 -35.47 -47.53 3.80
N GLN A 15 -35.03 -46.78 2.78
CA GLN A 15 -35.94 -46.03 1.91
C GLN A 15 -35.21 -45.58 0.63
N ILE A 16 -35.60 -46.19 -0.48
CA ILE A 16 -35.29 -45.73 -1.83
C ILE A 16 -36.19 -44.53 -2.08
N MET A 17 -35.68 -43.33 -1.84
CA MET A 17 -36.36 -42.12 -2.30
C MET A 17 -36.07 -41.96 -3.78
N ARG A 18 -37.01 -42.43 -4.62
CA ARG A 18 -37.10 -42.08 -6.03
C ARG A 18 -37.21 -40.56 -6.11
N VAL A 19 -36.13 -39.88 -6.45
CA VAL A 19 -36.19 -38.47 -6.84
C VAL A 19 -36.81 -38.45 -8.23
N SER A 20 -38.11 -38.17 -8.28
CA SER A 20 -38.84 -37.89 -9.50
C SER A 20 -38.11 -36.78 -10.26
N ILE A 21 -37.63 -37.12 -11.44
CA ILE A 21 -37.08 -36.20 -12.44
C ILE A 21 -38.19 -35.22 -12.79
N SER A 22 -38.13 -34.01 -12.23
CA SER A 22 -38.91 -32.88 -12.69
C SER A 22 -38.02 -32.06 -13.61
N LEU A 23 -38.23 -32.22 -14.92
CA LEU A 23 -37.62 -31.38 -15.96
C LEU A 23 -38.27 -29.99 -15.88
N TYR A 24 -37.78 -29.13 -14.98
CA TYR A 24 -37.91 -27.69 -15.16
C TYR A 24 -36.63 -27.16 -15.83
N SER A 25 -36.79 -26.87 -17.11
CA SER A 25 -36.05 -25.82 -17.82
C SER A 25 -36.05 -24.51 -17.01
N THR A 26 -35.07 -23.62 -17.02
CA THR A 26 -33.69 -23.55 -17.54
C THR A 26 -33.17 -22.23 -16.98
N LEU A 27 -32.17 -22.27 -16.10
CA LEU A 27 -31.06 -21.32 -15.89
C LEU A 27 -30.66 -21.32 -14.40
N PRO A 28 -29.42 -21.71 -14.07
CA PRO A 28 -28.90 -21.51 -12.72
C PRO A 28 -28.96 -20.01 -12.34
N PRO A 29 -29.26 -19.67 -11.08
CA PRO A 29 -29.28 -18.27 -10.64
C PRO A 29 -27.94 -17.61 -10.96
N ILE A 30 -27.96 -16.33 -11.37
CA ILE A 30 -26.76 -15.60 -11.84
C ILE A 30 -25.57 -15.73 -10.87
N SER A 31 -25.85 -15.80 -9.57
CA SER A 31 -24.86 -16.01 -8.50
C SER A 31 -24.12 -17.35 -8.59
N THR A 32 -24.77 -18.44 -9.00
CA THR A 32 -24.12 -19.76 -9.12
C THR A 32 -23.32 -19.89 -10.41
N LEU A 33 -23.70 -19.17 -11.48
CA LEU A 33 -22.89 -19.05 -12.69
C LEU A 33 -21.59 -18.29 -12.44
N LEU A 34 -21.66 -17.17 -11.71
CA LEU A 34 -20.48 -16.39 -11.33
C LEU A 34 -19.56 -17.19 -10.40
N LEU A 35 -20.13 -17.99 -9.49
CA LEU A 35 -19.35 -18.87 -8.60
C LEU A 35 -18.64 -19.99 -9.37
N LEU A 36 -19.31 -20.63 -10.33
CA LEU A 36 -18.70 -21.65 -11.18
C LEU A 36 -17.59 -21.07 -12.06
N GLN A 37 -17.79 -19.88 -12.63
CA GLN A 37 -16.76 -19.17 -13.39
C GLN A 37 -15.54 -18.84 -12.52
N LEU A 38 -15.76 -18.36 -11.29
CA LEU A 38 -14.69 -18.10 -10.33
C LEU A 38 -13.93 -19.39 -10.00
N GLN A 39 -14.62 -20.50 -9.75
CA GLN A 39 -13.99 -21.76 -9.41
C GLN A 39 -13.15 -22.34 -10.57
N GLU A 40 -13.66 -22.29 -11.80
CA GLU A 40 -12.88 -22.68 -12.99
C GLU A 40 -11.64 -21.79 -13.14
N LEU A 41 -11.82 -20.47 -13.02
CA LEU A 41 -10.72 -19.51 -13.16
C LEU A 41 -9.64 -19.74 -12.09
N CYS A 42 -10.03 -19.93 -10.83
CA CYS A 42 -9.12 -20.25 -9.75
C CYS A 42 -8.37 -21.55 -10.05
N SER A 43 -9.05 -22.60 -10.53
CA SER A 43 -8.39 -23.87 -10.90
C SER A 43 -7.33 -23.70 -11.98
N VAL A 44 -7.54 -22.79 -12.94
CA VAL A 44 -6.57 -22.47 -14.00
C VAL A 44 -5.37 -21.71 -13.43
N VAL A 45 -5.59 -20.76 -12.52
CA VAL A 45 -4.53 -19.95 -11.90
C VAL A 45 -3.70 -20.76 -10.90
N THR A 46 -4.33 -21.66 -10.13
CA THR A 46 -3.68 -22.51 -9.13
C THR A 46 -3.05 -23.77 -9.73
N SER A 47 -3.44 -24.16 -10.94
CA SER A 47 -2.88 -25.33 -11.63
C SER A 47 -1.36 -25.34 -11.55
N THR A 48 -0.78 -26.47 -11.15
CA THR A 48 0.67 -26.69 -11.13
C THR A 48 1.22 -27.04 -12.52
N ALA A 49 0.35 -27.44 -13.45
CA ALA A 49 0.69 -27.88 -14.80
C ALA A 49 0.75 -26.72 -15.81
N GLY A 50 1.65 -26.84 -16.79
CA GLY A 50 1.75 -25.93 -17.94
C GLY A 50 2.64 -24.69 -17.77
N GLY A 51 3.19 -24.17 -18.87
CA GLY A 51 3.96 -22.92 -18.88
C GLY A 51 3.12 -21.67 -18.60
N LEU A 52 3.78 -20.50 -18.48
CA LEU A 52 3.05 -19.22 -18.34
C LEU A 52 2.25 -18.86 -19.60
N ASP A 53 2.67 -19.34 -20.77
CA ASP A 53 2.00 -19.07 -22.05
C ASP A 53 0.71 -19.91 -22.20
N GLU A 54 0.71 -21.14 -21.68
CA GLU A 54 -0.50 -21.99 -21.58
C GLU A 54 -1.54 -21.40 -20.63
N LEU A 55 -1.09 -20.78 -19.53
CA LEU A 55 -1.96 -20.02 -18.64
C LEU A 55 -2.63 -18.86 -19.40
N GLU A 56 -1.85 -18.03 -20.10
CA GLU A 56 -2.42 -16.93 -20.90
C GLU A 56 -3.41 -17.41 -21.97
N PHE A 57 -3.11 -18.55 -22.63
CA PHE A 57 -4.00 -19.15 -23.61
C PHE A 57 -5.34 -19.56 -22.98
N SER A 58 -5.29 -20.23 -21.82
CA SER A 58 -6.48 -20.65 -21.08
C SER A 58 -7.33 -19.45 -20.62
N LEU A 59 -6.66 -18.36 -20.21
CA LEU A 59 -7.32 -17.13 -19.79
C LEU A 59 -8.03 -16.39 -20.94
N ASN A 60 -7.58 -16.53 -22.19
CA ASN A 60 -8.23 -15.89 -23.34
C ASN A 60 -9.70 -16.29 -23.53
N LYS A 61 -10.10 -17.49 -23.07
CA LYS A 61 -11.52 -17.92 -23.05
C LYS A 61 -12.40 -17.01 -22.19
N TYR A 62 -11.84 -16.40 -21.16
CA TYR A 62 -12.56 -15.59 -20.16
C TYR A 62 -12.41 -14.08 -20.40
N ARG A 63 -11.80 -13.67 -21.52
CA ARG A 63 -11.46 -12.27 -21.81
C ARG A 63 -12.65 -11.31 -21.71
N ASP A 64 -13.81 -11.72 -22.23
CA ASP A 64 -14.99 -10.85 -22.32
C ASP A 64 -15.93 -10.99 -21.11
N SER A 65 -15.74 -12.02 -20.27
CA SER A 65 -16.58 -12.27 -19.10
C SER A 65 -16.00 -11.73 -17.79
N LEU A 66 -14.72 -11.38 -17.77
CA LEU A 66 -14.02 -10.94 -16.56
C LEU A 66 -14.35 -9.48 -16.22
N THR A 67 -14.86 -9.27 -15.01
CA THR A 67 -15.08 -7.96 -14.40
C THR A 67 -14.02 -7.68 -13.32
N SER A 68 -13.84 -6.40 -12.93
CA SER A 68 -12.93 -6.01 -11.82
C SER A 68 -13.24 -6.79 -10.54
N SER A 69 -14.53 -6.98 -10.20
CA SER A 69 -14.95 -7.73 -9.01
C SER A 69 -14.60 -9.23 -9.08
N LEU A 70 -14.64 -9.83 -10.27
CA LEU A 70 -14.27 -11.23 -10.45
C LEU A 70 -12.75 -11.42 -10.35
N VAL A 71 -11.97 -10.46 -10.84
CA VAL A 71 -10.50 -10.46 -10.72
C VAL A 71 -10.07 -10.37 -9.26
N THR A 72 -10.65 -9.46 -8.48
CA THR A 72 -10.30 -9.33 -7.04
C THR A 72 -10.70 -10.58 -6.26
N GLN A 73 -11.88 -11.16 -6.52
CA GLN A 73 -12.29 -12.43 -5.91
C GLN A 73 -11.38 -13.60 -6.28
N ALA A 74 -10.92 -13.66 -7.54
CA ALA A 74 -9.98 -14.68 -7.99
C ALA A 74 -8.63 -14.55 -7.30
N ILE A 75 -8.13 -13.32 -7.16
CA ILE A 75 -6.88 -13.04 -6.45
C ILE A 75 -7.01 -13.42 -4.97
N ASP A 76 -8.12 -13.07 -4.31
CA ASP A 76 -8.35 -13.42 -2.91
C ASP A 76 -8.39 -14.93 -2.68
N SER A 77 -9.09 -15.65 -3.56
CA SER A 77 -9.20 -17.10 -3.49
C SER A 77 -7.88 -17.79 -3.78
N CYS A 78 -7.08 -17.24 -4.70
CA CYS A 78 -5.80 -17.81 -5.10
C CYS A 78 -4.62 -17.40 -4.21
N LYS A 79 -4.80 -16.50 -3.24
CA LYS A 79 -3.69 -15.90 -2.50
C LYS A 79 -2.80 -16.92 -1.78
N HIS A 80 -3.39 -17.97 -1.22
CA HIS A 80 -2.69 -19.03 -0.47
C HIS A 80 -2.44 -20.30 -1.27
N GLU A 81 -3.15 -20.47 -2.39
CA GLU A 81 -3.16 -21.73 -3.15
C GLU A 81 -2.30 -21.66 -4.42
N ALA A 82 -2.16 -20.49 -5.04
CA ALA A 82 -1.46 -20.35 -6.31
C ALA A 82 0.03 -20.05 -6.12
N HIS A 83 0.85 -20.51 -7.06
CA HIS A 83 2.22 -20.03 -7.19
C HIS A 83 2.21 -18.53 -7.52
N THR A 84 2.94 -17.72 -6.74
CA THR A 84 2.94 -16.26 -6.85
C THR A 84 3.29 -15.74 -8.25
N ARG A 85 4.16 -16.44 -8.97
CA ARG A 85 4.52 -16.14 -10.37
C ARG A 85 3.34 -16.30 -11.34
N ARG A 86 2.49 -17.32 -11.15
CA ARG A 86 1.27 -17.53 -11.96
C ARG A 86 0.23 -16.47 -11.60
N LEU A 87 0.05 -16.18 -10.32
CA LEU A 87 -0.88 -15.15 -9.85
C LEU A 87 -0.50 -13.76 -10.39
N LEU A 88 0.79 -13.41 -10.37
CA LEU A 88 1.30 -12.18 -10.99
C LEU A 88 1.03 -12.18 -12.49
N ARG A 89 1.29 -13.31 -13.18
CA ARG A 89 1.06 -13.40 -14.62
C ARG A 89 -0.41 -13.20 -14.96
N PHE A 90 -1.31 -13.82 -14.22
CA PHE A 90 -2.75 -13.63 -14.32
C PHE A 90 -3.11 -12.15 -14.19
N PHE A 91 -2.67 -11.47 -13.12
CA PHE A 91 -2.95 -10.05 -12.91
C PHE A 91 -2.38 -9.14 -14.02
N LEU A 92 -1.15 -9.40 -14.48
CA LEU A 92 -0.57 -8.63 -15.57
C LEU A 92 -1.31 -8.88 -16.89
N TRP A 93 -1.76 -10.11 -17.14
CA TRP A 93 -2.56 -10.44 -18.32
C TRP A 93 -3.92 -9.72 -18.27
N THR A 94 -4.63 -9.77 -17.14
CA THR A 94 -5.90 -9.07 -16.96
C THR A 94 -5.72 -7.57 -17.20
N SER A 95 -4.66 -6.98 -16.65
CA SER A 95 -4.35 -5.56 -16.83
C SER A 95 -4.12 -5.12 -18.28
N LYS A 96 -3.74 -6.04 -19.18
CA LYS A 96 -3.40 -5.76 -20.59
C LYS A 96 -4.50 -6.15 -21.57
N LYS A 97 -5.22 -7.24 -21.29
CA LYS A 97 -6.09 -7.92 -22.26
C LYS A 97 -7.58 -7.74 -21.97
N LEU A 98 -7.94 -7.31 -20.76
CA LEU A 98 -9.33 -6.98 -20.43
C LEU A 98 -9.83 -5.81 -21.28
N SER A 99 -11.06 -5.95 -21.77
CA SER A 99 -11.82 -4.86 -22.37
C SER A 99 -12.21 -3.80 -21.33
N CYS A 100 -12.48 -4.23 -20.10
CA CYS A 100 -12.71 -3.37 -18.94
C CYS A 100 -11.37 -2.87 -18.36
N LYS A 101 -11.19 -1.55 -18.24
CA LYS A 101 -10.02 -0.98 -17.57
C LYS A 101 -10.09 -1.29 -16.08
N LEU A 102 -9.09 -2.01 -15.56
CA LEU A 102 -8.89 -2.16 -14.12
C LEU A 102 -8.80 -0.77 -13.45
N GLU A 103 -9.43 -0.67 -12.29
CA GLU A 103 -9.47 0.52 -11.45
C GLU A 103 -8.23 0.55 -10.54
N ASP A 104 -7.92 1.73 -9.99
CA ASP A 104 -6.74 1.90 -9.12
C ASP A 104 -6.85 1.02 -7.85
N LYS A 105 -8.07 0.84 -7.33
CA LYS A 105 -8.39 -0.07 -6.21
C LYS A 105 -7.97 -1.53 -6.49
N ASP A 106 -8.08 -2.00 -7.74
CA ASP A 106 -7.76 -3.39 -8.10
C ASP A 106 -6.25 -3.62 -8.04
N TYR A 107 -5.45 -2.60 -8.42
CA TYR A 107 -4.00 -2.65 -8.31
C TYR A 107 -3.53 -2.55 -6.87
N ASN A 108 -4.13 -1.66 -6.08
CA ASN A 108 -3.82 -1.54 -4.66
C ASN A 108 -4.10 -2.87 -3.95
N TYR A 109 -5.28 -3.46 -4.16
CA TYR A 109 -5.63 -4.76 -3.59
C TYR A 109 -4.66 -5.88 -4.02
N ALA A 110 -4.35 -5.98 -5.32
CA ALA A 110 -3.40 -6.98 -5.80
C ALA A 110 -2.03 -6.80 -5.14
N LEU A 111 -1.52 -5.57 -5.05
CA LEU A 111 -0.24 -5.28 -4.41
C LEU A 111 -0.24 -5.68 -2.93
N GLN A 112 -1.32 -5.41 -2.19
CA GLN A 112 -1.46 -5.84 -0.80
C GLN A 112 -1.36 -7.37 -0.66
N VAL A 113 -2.05 -8.13 -1.52
CA VAL A 113 -1.97 -9.60 -1.54
C VAL A 113 -0.55 -10.10 -1.81
N PHE A 114 0.20 -9.47 -2.73
CA PHE A 114 1.59 -9.87 -2.98
C PHE A 114 2.54 -9.52 -1.83
N ILE A 115 2.26 -8.45 -1.09
CA ILE A 115 2.99 -8.10 0.14
C ILE A 115 2.73 -9.14 1.24
N GLU A 116 1.47 -9.56 1.43
CA GLU A 116 1.09 -10.62 2.38
C GLU A 116 1.78 -11.94 2.07
N ASN A 117 1.88 -12.28 0.78
CA ASN A 117 2.58 -13.47 0.30
C ASN A 117 4.10 -13.39 0.44
N LYS A 118 4.65 -12.26 0.88
CA LYS A 118 6.09 -12.01 1.07
C LYS A 118 6.92 -12.21 -0.20
N ASP A 119 6.31 -12.06 -1.39
CA ASP A 119 7.03 -12.09 -2.66
C ASP A 119 7.43 -10.68 -3.07
N TYR A 120 8.61 -10.30 -2.59
CA TYR A 120 9.17 -8.97 -2.78
C TYR A 120 9.53 -8.67 -4.24
N ARG A 121 9.86 -9.70 -5.04
CA ARG A 121 10.17 -9.50 -6.46
C ARG A 121 8.92 -9.10 -7.22
N THR A 122 7.82 -9.79 -6.93
CA THR A 122 6.52 -9.49 -7.51
C THR A 122 6.00 -8.12 -7.05
N MET A 123 6.18 -7.79 -5.77
CA MET A 123 5.90 -6.45 -5.23
C MET A 123 6.64 -5.35 -6.01
N ASP A 124 7.97 -5.49 -6.19
CA ASP A 124 8.79 -4.50 -6.92
C ASP A 124 8.32 -4.32 -8.38
N ILE A 125 7.93 -5.41 -9.05
CA ILE A 125 7.38 -5.36 -10.41
C ILE A 125 6.08 -4.53 -10.45
N LEU A 126 5.18 -4.74 -9.50
CA LEU A 126 3.89 -4.04 -9.45
C LEU A 126 4.02 -2.57 -9.05
N ILE A 127 4.92 -2.24 -8.11
CA ILE A 127 5.25 -0.84 -7.80
C ILE A 127 5.79 -0.14 -9.05
N GLY A 128 6.65 -0.82 -9.81
CA GLY A 128 7.14 -0.32 -11.10
C GLY A 128 6.03 -0.11 -12.12
N ASP A 129 5.06 -1.01 -12.18
CA ASP A 129 3.91 -0.92 -13.10
C ASP A 129 2.95 0.22 -12.71
N LEU A 130 2.67 0.41 -11.41
CA LEU A 130 1.90 1.55 -10.88
C LEU A 130 2.52 2.89 -11.32
N LYS A 131 3.84 3.01 -11.16
CA LYS A 131 4.60 4.20 -11.57
C LYS A 131 4.54 4.42 -13.09
N LYS A 132 4.75 3.37 -13.89
CA LYS A 132 4.73 3.45 -15.36
C LYS A 132 3.36 3.82 -15.91
N LYS A 133 2.29 3.26 -15.32
CA LYS A 133 0.91 3.52 -15.72
C LYS A 133 0.35 4.80 -15.10
N GLY A 134 1.08 5.46 -14.20
CA GLY A 134 0.63 6.65 -13.49
C GLY A 134 -0.66 6.40 -12.70
N ARG A 135 -0.73 5.28 -12.01
CA ARG A 135 -1.88 4.86 -11.19
C ARG A 135 -1.77 5.40 -9.77
N VAL A 136 -2.90 5.60 -9.09
CA VAL A 136 -2.92 6.06 -7.69
C VAL A 136 -2.55 4.91 -6.76
N MET A 137 -1.51 5.10 -5.96
CA MET A 137 -1.17 4.25 -4.83
C MET A 137 -1.86 4.78 -3.58
N ASP A 138 -2.63 3.93 -2.91
CA ASP A 138 -3.34 4.32 -1.69
C ASP A 138 -2.36 4.46 -0.52
N ALA A 139 -2.70 5.34 0.43
CA ALA A 139 -1.87 5.61 1.60
C ALA A 139 -1.64 4.35 2.46
N GLU A 140 -2.66 3.50 2.60
CA GLU A 140 -2.58 2.20 3.27
C GLU A 140 -1.62 1.24 2.55
N THR A 141 -1.74 1.13 1.23
CA THR A 141 -0.84 0.32 0.40
C THR A 141 0.60 0.80 0.52
N PHE A 142 0.82 2.13 0.51
CA PHE A 142 2.16 2.69 0.74
C PHE A 142 2.70 2.31 2.12
N GLY A 143 1.89 2.36 3.18
CA GLY A 143 2.29 1.94 4.52
C GLY A 143 2.81 0.50 4.54
N LEU A 144 2.10 -0.43 3.90
CA LEU A 144 2.52 -1.83 3.77
C LEU A 144 3.80 -2.00 2.94
N VAL A 145 3.95 -1.25 1.85
CA VAL A 145 5.18 -1.23 1.04
C VAL A 145 6.36 -0.71 1.86
N ALA A 146 6.18 0.41 2.57
CA ALA A 146 7.21 1.01 3.40
C ALA A 146 7.64 0.06 4.51
N GLU A 147 6.69 -0.52 5.25
CA GLU A 147 6.98 -1.50 6.29
C GLU A 147 7.77 -2.68 5.70
N THR A 148 7.32 -3.22 4.57
CA THR A 148 7.96 -4.37 3.91
C THR A 148 9.38 -4.07 3.44
N LEU A 149 9.63 -2.93 2.80
CA LEU A 149 10.96 -2.54 2.36
C LEU A 149 11.93 -2.34 3.53
N VAL A 150 11.47 -1.72 4.62
CA VAL A 150 12.32 -1.56 5.82
C VAL A 150 12.56 -2.93 6.49
N LYS A 151 11.58 -3.85 6.49
CA LYS A 151 11.77 -5.25 6.95
C LYS A 151 12.87 -5.97 6.15
N LEU A 152 13.04 -5.63 4.87
CA LEU A 152 14.06 -6.17 3.97
C LEU A 152 15.43 -5.48 4.08
N ARG A 153 15.61 -4.53 5.00
CA ARG A 153 16.81 -3.66 5.06
C ARG A 153 17.04 -2.89 3.74
N LYS A 154 15.93 -2.52 3.08
CA LYS A 154 15.88 -1.65 1.91
C LYS A 154 15.27 -0.30 2.30
N GLU A 155 15.69 0.25 3.43
CA GLU A 155 15.15 1.51 3.95
C GLU A 155 15.43 2.71 3.02
N ASP A 156 16.48 2.64 2.20
CA ASP A 156 16.79 3.64 1.17
C ASP A 156 15.76 3.61 0.03
N GLU A 157 15.29 2.43 -0.37
CA GLU A 157 14.22 2.28 -1.36
C GLU A 157 12.90 2.79 -0.79
N ALA A 158 12.59 2.48 0.47
CA ALA A 158 11.38 2.97 1.15
C ALA A 158 11.33 4.50 1.19
N LEU A 159 12.44 5.14 1.59
CA LEU A 159 12.58 6.60 1.58
C LEU A 159 12.58 7.17 0.15
N GLY A 160 13.12 6.42 -0.82
CA GLY A 160 13.08 6.77 -2.23
C GLY A 160 11.65 6.85 -2.78
N ILE A 161 10.80 5.87 -2.45
CA ILE A 161 9.37 5.88 -2.79
C ILE A 161 8.68 7.04 -2.08
N PHE A 162 8.90 7.20 -0.77
CA PHE A 162 8.30 8.27 0.03
C PHE A 162 8.59 9.67 -0.54
N LYS A 163 9.84 9.94 -0.92
CA LYS A 163 10.26 11.21 -1.54
C LYS A 163 9.65 11.46 -2.91
N ASN A 164 9.19 10.40 -3.58
CA ASN A 164 8.62 10.44 -4.92
C ASN A 164 7.14 10.04 -4.92
N LEU A 165 6.41 10.22 -3.81
CA LEU A 165 4.99 9.84 -3.70
C LEU A 165 4.10 10.53 -4.75
N ASP A 166 4.50 11.72 -5.19
CA ASP A 166 3.90 12.44 -6.32
C ASP A 166 3.86 11.59 -7.61
N LYS A 167 4.91 10.81 -7.87
CA LYS A 167 4.99 9.91 -9.04
C LYS A 167 4.05 8.71 -8.94
N TYR A 168 3.60 8.40 -7.73
CA TYR A 168 2.60 7.36 -7.44
C TYR A 168 1.21 7.96 -7.22
N LYS A 169 1.03 9.26 -7.49
CA LYS A 169 -0.21 10.03 -7.25
C LYS A 169 -0.76 9.85 -5.83
N CYS A 170 0.12 9.58 -4.88
CA CYS A 170 -0.22 9.41 -3.47
C CYS A 170 0.02 10.73 -2.74
N SER A 171 -0.93 11.19 -1.93
CA SER A 171 -0.78 12.40 -1.13
C SER A 171 0.14 12.17 0.06
N ILE A 172 0.99 13.16 0.35
CA ILE A 172 1.77 13.18 1.59
C ILE A 172 0.87 13.73 2.70
N ASP A 173 0.19 12.81 3.36
CA ASP A 173 -0.69 13.07 4.49
C ASP A 173 -0.11 12.57 5.82
N GLU A 174 -0.70 12.99 6.93
CA GLU A 174 -0.29 12.60 8.28
C GLU A 174 -0.10 11.09 8.42
N PHE A 175 -1.00 10.30 7.81
CA PHE A 175 -0.92 8.85 7.80
C PHE A 175 0.34 8.33 7.11
N THR A 176 0.61 8.75 5.86
CA THR A 176 1.78 8.30 5.09
C THR A 176 3.10 8.63 5.77
N VAL A 177 3.19 9.83 6.36
CA VAL A 177 4.37 10.28 7.10
C VAL A 177 4.55 9.45 8.38
N THR A 178 3.45 9.20 9.10
CA THR A 178 3.48 8.40 10.32
C THR A 178 3.86 6.94 10.05
N GLU A 179 3.36 6.35 8.97
CA GLU A 179 3.69 4.97 8.58
C GLU A 179 5.17 4.79 8.25
N ILE A 180 5.77 5.65 7.43
CA ILE A 180 7.20 5.53 7.12
C ILE A 180 8.07 5.74 8.38
N ILE A 181 7.68 6.65 9.27
CA ILE A 181 8.37 6.86 10.55
C ILE A 181 8.27 5.61 11.41
N ASN A 182 7.07 5.01 11.53
CA ASN A 182 6.84 3.79 12.29
C ASN A 182 7.66 2.63 11.74
N ALA A 183 7.66 2.44 10.42
CA ALA A 183 8.45 1.43 9.73
C ALA A 183 9.94 1.57 10.08
N LEU A 184 10.51 2.77 9.92
CA LEU A 184 11.92 3.06 10.24
C LEU A 184 12.26 2.85 11.72
N CYS A 185 11.39 3.31 12.63
CA CYS A 185 11.59 3.14 14.07
C CYS A 185 11.57 1.67 14.48
N SER A 186 10.67 0.87 13.90
CA SER A 186 10.52 -0.55 14.22
C SER A 186 11.76 -1.39 13.87
N ARG A 187 12.62 -0.87 12.99
CA ARG A 187 13.82 -1.57 12.49
C ARG A 187 15.13 -0.91 12.91
N GLY A 188 15.10 0.02 13.86
CA GLY A 188 16.32 0.63 14.40
C GLY A 188 16.93 1.67 13.47
N HIS A 189 16.11 2.43 12.74
CA HIS A 189 16.58 3.57 11.93
C HIS A 189 16.06 4.92 12.44
N PRO A 190 16.23 5.25 13.75
CA PRO A 190 15.62 6.44 14.32
C PRO A 190 16.18 7.75 13.75
N LYS A 191 17.47 7.80 13.38
CA LYS A 191 18.07 9.00 12.75
C LYS A 191 17.40 9.34 11.42
N ARG A 192 17.05 8.32 10.63
CA ARG A 192 16.33 8.50 9.37
C ARG A 192 14.89 8.95 9.62
N ALA A 193 14.23 8.36 10.62
CA ALA A 193 12.90 8.76 11.06
C ALA A 193 12.86 10.21 11.56
N GLU A 194 13.87 10.66 12.31
CA GLU A 194 14.02 12.05 12.77
C GLU A 194 14.10 13.03 11.59
N GLY A 195 14.86 12.68 10.55
CA GLY A 195 14.91 13.46 9.32
C GLY A 195 13.53 13.62 8.66
N VAL A 196 12.73 12.55 8.61
CA VAL A 196 11.36 12.60 8.08
C VAL A 196 10.47 13.49 8.94
N VAL A 197 10.53 13.36 10.28
CA VAL A 197 9.79 14.23 11.22
C VAL A 197 10.14 15.70 11.00
N TRP A 198 11.43 16.00 10.84
CA TRP A 198 11.91 17.37 10.64
C TRP A 198 11.36 18.00 9.36
N HIS A 199 11.37 17.24 8.26
CA HIS A 199 10.93 17.73 6.94
C HIS A 199 9.41 17.80 6.78
N HIS A 200 8.65 17.02 7.56
CA HIS A 200 7.19 16.92 7.44
C HIS A 200 6.46 17.31 8.74
N LYS A 201 7.10 18.09 9.61
CA LYS A 201 6.57 18.50 10.92
C LYS A 201 5.18 19.15 10.83
N ASP A 202 4.94 19.89 9.76
CA ASP A 202 3.68 20.62 9.53
C ASP A 202 2.50 19.66 9.24
N LYS A 203 2.81 18.43 8.79
CA LYS A 203 1.83 17.39 8.46
C LYS A 203 1.52 16.43 9.61
N ILE A 204 2.37 16.38 10.64
CA ILE A 204 2.25 15.44 11.77
C ILE A 204 2.08 16.14 13.12
N ALA A 205 1.67 17.42 13.14
CA ALA A 205 1.55 18.19 14.36
C ALA A 205 0.66 17.51 15.43
N GLY A 206 -0.41 16.83 15.01
CA GLY A 206 -1.33 16.09 15.89
C GLY A 206 -0.73 14.82 16.50
N THR A 207 0.13 14.11 15.76
CA THR A 207 0.72 12.81 16.16
C THR A 207 2.18 12.90 16.60
N MET A 208 2.77 14.09 16.56
CA MET A 208 4.18 14.35 16.84
C MET A 208 4.65 13.80 18.20
N LEU A 209 3.85 14.00 19.26
CA LEU A 209 4.17 13.47 20.60
C LEU A 209 4.21 11.94 20.64
N CYS A 210 3.29 11.27 19.94
CA CYS A 210 3.24 9.81 19.86
C CYS A 210 4.48 9.25 19.14
N ILE A 211 4.88 9.93 18.06
CA ILE A 211 6.10 9.62 17.30
C ILE A 211 7.34 9.78 18.16
N TYR A 212 7.53 10.92 18.82
CA TYR A 212 8.70 11.15 19.69
C TYR A 212 8.75 10.20 20.88
N ARG A 213 7.61 9.90 21.52
CA ARG A 213 7.55 8.90 22.61
C ARG A 213 8.00 7.52 22.13
N ARG A 214 7.65 7.13 20.91
CA ARG A 214 8.04 5.84 20.31
C ARG A 214 9.53 5.84 19.96
N MET A 215 10.04 6.93 19.40
CA MET A 215 11.48 7.12 19.12
C MET A 215 12.33 7.07 20.40
N ALA A 216 11.89 7.73 21.48
CA ALA A 216 12.61 7.80 22.76
C ALA A 216 12.78 6.45 23.46
N LYS A 217 11.97 5.44 23.09
CA LYS A 217 12.13 4.06 23.57
C LYS A 217 13.29 3.32 22.89
N LEU A 218 13.84 3.85 21.78
CA LEU A 218 14.94 3.21 21.06
C LEU A 218 16.30 3.59 21.69
N PRO A 219 17.16 2.62 22.03
CA PRO A 219 18.42 2.88 22.74
C PRO A 219 19.36 3.82 21.96
N GLU A 220 19.31 3.79 20.63
CA GLU A 220 20.12 4.62 19.72
C GLU A 220 19.73 6.11 19.70
N THR A 221 18.55 6.49 20.21
CA THR A 221 18.07 7.89 20.26
C THR A 221 18.43 8.63 21.54
N ARG A 222 18.87 7.90 22.59
CA ARG A 222 19.12 8.47 23.93
C ARG A 222 20.17 9.58 23.95
N GLY A 223 21.06 9.65 22.96
CA GLY A 223 22.04 10.73 22.80
C GLY A 223 21.57 11.91 21.94
N SER A 224 20.62 11.72 21.01
CA SER A 224 20.13 12.78 20.10
C SER A 224 18.95 13.56 20.68
N LEU A 225 18.17 12.94 21.57
CA LEU A 225 16.99 13.55 22.22
C LEU A 225 17.33 14.41 23.45
N GLN A 226 18.59 14.45 23.92
CA GLN A 226 19.02 15.29 25.04
C GLN A 226 19.06 16.79 24.71
N GLY A 227 18.96 17.15 23.43
CA GLY A 227 18.80 18.53 22.96
C GLY A 227 17.36 18.93 22.67
N LEU A 228 16.37 18.06 22.94
CA LEU A 228 14.98 18.46 22.81
C LEU A 228 14.68 19.54 23.86
N PRO A 229 14.05 20.66 23.45
CA PRO A 229 13.49 21.59 24.40
C PRO A 229 12.58 20.78 25.33
N ARG A 230 12.65 21.02 26.64
CA ARG A 230 11.53 20.65 27.52
C ARG A 230 10.29 21.23 26.82
N MET A 231 9.41 20.35 26.33
CA MET A 231 8.22 20.73 25.56
C MET A 231 7.27 21.52 26.47
N GLY A 232 7.58 22.79 26.68
CA GLY A 232 6.60 23.82 26.97
C GLY A 232 5.95 24.15 25.64
N PHE A 233 4.64 23.89 25.55
CA PHE A 233 3.86 24.23 24.38
C PHE A 233 3.76 25.75 24.29
N ASP A 234 4.53 26.35 23.39
CA ASP A 234 4.14 27.58 22.72
C ASP A 234 4.28 27.35 21.22
N CYS A 235 3.13 27.35 20.54
CA CYS A 235 3.03 27.35 19.08
C CYS A 235 3.43 28.72 18.57
N GLY A 236 4.72 29.04 18.65
CA GLY A 236 5.29 30.29 18.19
C GLY A 236 6.80 30.19 18.25
N GLU A 237 7.44 30.09 17.08
CA GLU A 237 8.89 30.17 16.91
C GLU A 237 9.70 28.96 17.43
N PHE A 238 10.00 28.01 16.54
CA PHE A 238 11.08 27.05 16.81
C PHE A 238 11.93 26.78 15.55
N PHE A 239 13.05 27.50 15.46
CA PHE A 239 14.20 27.20 14.59
C PHE A 239 15.43 26.95 15.47
N PRO A 240 15.96 25.72 15.58
CA PRO A 240 17.30 25.49 16.10
C PRO A 240 18.30 25.43 14.93
N ARG A 241 19.11 26.49 14.81
CA ARG A 241 20.37 26.49 14.06
C ARG A 241 21.39 25.61 14.82
N ARG A 242 21.34 24.28 14.71
CA ARG A 242 22.38 23.46 15.36
C ARG A 242 22.68 22.11 14.72
N TRP A 243 22.67 21.99 13.39
CA TRP A 243 23.29 20.83 12.74
C TRP A 243 24.00 21.28 11.47
N GLY A 244 25.31 21.49 11.59
CA GLY A 244 26.20 21.86 10.50
C GLY A 244 26.37 20.69 9.54
N TRP A 245 25.69 20.77 8.39
CA TRP A 245 26.13 20.13 7.16
C TRP A 245 26.36 21.25 6.15
N GLY A 246 27.64 21.53 5.89
CA GLY A 246 28.03 22.47 4.86
C GLY A 246 27.80 21.86 3.49
N THR A 247 26.83 22.40 2.75
CA THR A 247 26.88 22.44 1.29
C THR A 247 26.39 23.80 0.83
N LYS A 248 27.28 24.51 0.13
CA LYS A 248 27.11 25.82 -0.50
C LYS A 248 25.73 25.96 -1.16
N PHE A 249 24.95 26.92 -0.70
CA PHE A 249 23.88 27.52 -1.49
C PHE A 249 24.13 29.03 -1.53
N SER A 250 24.84 29.44 -2.58
CA SER A 250 25.10 30.84 -2.89
C SER A 250 23.76 31.53 -3.22
N ARG A 251 23.15 32.21 -2.25
CA ARG A 251 22.09 33.19 -2.54
C ARG A 251 22.74 34.55 -2.77
N GLY A 252 22.54 35.07 -3.98
CA GLY A 252 23.01 36.37 -4.43
C GLY A 252 22.55 37.51 -3.54
N ARG A 253 23.39 38.55 -3.51
CA ARG A 253 23.17 39.82 -2.81
C ARG A 253 21.80 40.39 -3.18
N ARG A 254 21.00 40.73 -2.17
CA ARG A 254 19.98 41.79 -2.27
C ARG A 254 20.32 42.86 -1.25
N GLY A 255 20.35 44.10 -1.74
CA GLY A 255 20.98 45.25 -1.13
C GLY A 255 20.24 45.85 0.07
N ASP A 256 20.98 46.72 0.74
CA ASP A 256 20.52 47.64 1.78
C ASP A 256 19.37 48.53 1.32
N PRO A 257 18.39 48.80 2.19
CA PRO A 257 17.56 49.99 2.10
C PRO A 257 18.04 51.00 3.15
N SER A 258 18.73 52.04 2.70
CA SER A 258 18.85 53.31 3.43
C SER A 258 18.09 54.39 2.65
N GLY A 259 17.34 55.24 3.34
CA GLY A 259 16.78 56.45 2.72
C GLY A 259 15.49 56.95 3.33
N ASP A 260 15.61 57.95 4.22
CA ASP A 260 14.53 58.86 4.61
C ASP A 260 13.86 59.53 3.39
N PRO A 261 12.53 59.74 3.41
CA PRO A 261 11.84 60.43 2.34
C PRO A 261 11.94 61.96 2.49
N ARG A 262 12.53 62.63 1.49
CA ARG A 262 12.34 64.08 1.25
C ARG A 262 11.06 64.33 0.44
N PRO A 263 10.37 65.48 0.63
CA PRO A 263 9.10 65.77 -0.02
C PRO A 263 9.26 66.20 -1.49
N VAL A 264 8.26 65.87 -2.29
CA VAL A 264 8.15 66.18 -3.74
C VAL A 264 7.39 67.51 -3.92
N PRO A 265 7.81 68.42 -4.82
CA PRO A 265 7.13 69.69 -5.06
C PRO A 265 5.87 69.54 -5.92
N ALA A 266 4.87 70.40 -5.66
CA ALA A 266 3.61 70.49 -6.37
C ALA A 266 3.76 71.09 -7.78
N ILE A 267 3.00 70.55 -8.74
CA ILE A 267 2.80 71.11 -10.08
C ILE A 267 1.38 71.71 -10.13
N PRO A 268 1.19 72.95 -10.62
CA PRO A 268 -0.12 73.61 -10.65
C PRO A 268 -0.99 73.10 -11.81
N GLN A 269 -2.29 72.92 -11.54
CA GLN A 269 -3.30 72.72 -12.58
C GLN A 269 -3.81 74.09 -13.05
N ASN A 270 -3.64 74.37 -14.35
CA ASN A 270 -4.35 75.41 -15.09
C ASN A 270 -5.20 74.70 -16.15
N LEU A 271 -6.53 74.75 -15.98
CA LEU A 271 -7.64 74.80 -16.94
C LEU A 271 -8.93 74.28 -16.30
#